data_AF-U7PYJ2-F1
#
_entry.id   AF-U7PYJ2-F1
#
_cell.length_a   1.000
_cell.length_b   1.000
_cell.length_c   1.000
_cell.angle_alpha   90.00
_cell.angle_beta   90.00
_cell.angle_gamma   90.00
#
_symmetry.space_group_name_H-M   'P 1'
#
loop_
_entity.id
_entity.type
_entity.pdbx_description
1 polymer ?
#
loop_
_entity_poly.entity_id
_entity_poly.type
_entity_poly.pdbx_seq_one_letter_code
_entity_poly.pdbx_strand_id
1 'polypeptide(L)'
;MSGPSIRSLRQLAIGSSQAMRPTAPAFTIASTSSRNLTARFLSTAAVQATRLPKPKKPTTQTPKPTTPPVVPYKRYRQPKPELTKFPEGHGEQIWVYNNIVTNQVVYSHTPVLRSNRALKQLPFNGKKTKPAKLRKDYWRPMALIQFGEGEGVVGQSVFQKLREFRRLHELSWGHQKNDMYALDRKALGEALNDQRANSIADMAAVLAGAGQGNRIQVRGAEVSASTSAVVPADGKLAEAIVFWANDQDRNIAGSWSKNVRHAAGLPPLTRVRQSEEEELLAA
;
A
#
# COMPACT_ATOMS: atom_id res chain seq x y z
N MET A 1 16.39 32.40 6.64
CA MET A 1 16.57 31.54 5.44
C MET A 1 15.25 30.82 5.21
N SER A 2 14.40 31.38 4.33
CA SER A 2 13.01 30.94 4.14
C SER A 2 12.97 29.96 2.95
N GLY A 3 12.64 28.69 3.21
CA GLY A 3 12.43 27.69 2.17
C GLY A 3 11.04 27.85 1.52
N PRO A 4 10.87 27.49 0.24
CA PRO A 4 9.61 27.69 -0.48
C PRO A 4 8.49 26.83 0.12
N SER A 5 7.42 27.49 0.56
CA SER A 5 6.16 26.87 1.03
C SER A 5 5.44 26.20 -0.14
N ILE A 6 5.40 24.86 -0.14
CA ILE A 6 4.64 24.07 -1.11
C ILE A 6 3.16 24.17 -0.74
N ARG A 7 2.42 25.00 -1.50
CA ARG A 7 0.96 25.09 -1.47
C ARG A 7 0.36 23.75 -1.90
N SER A 8 -0.22 23.00 -0.98
CA SER A 8 -1.07 21.85 -1.28
C SER A 8 -2.47 22.32 -1.67
N LEU A 9 -2.76 22.35 -2.97
CA LEU A 9 -4.10 22.59 -3.50
C LEU A 9 -4.42 21.44 -4.46
N ARG A 10 -5.03 20.37 -3.92
CA ARG A 10 -5.52 19.24 -4.74
C ARG A 10 -6.88 18.77 -4.25
N GLN A 11 -7.90 19.22 -4.96
CA GLN A 11 -9.25 18.65 -4.98
C GLN A 11 -9.20 17.26 -5.63
N LEU A 12 -9.66 16.23 -4.93
CA LEU A 12 -10.16 15.01 -5.55
C LEU A 12 -11.66 15.19 -5.76
N ALA A 13 -12.04 15.48 -7.00
CA ALA A 13 -13.43 15.46 -7.43
C ALA A 13 -13.88 14.01 -7.62
N ILE A 14 -14.79 13.55 -6.76
CA ILE A 14 -15.67 12.41 -7.03
C ILE A 14 -16.90 13.00 -7.71
N GLY A 15 -17.01 12.81 -9.02
CA GLY A 15 -18.09 13.31 -9.85
C GLY A 15 -18.53 12.24 -10.85
N SER A 16 -19.64 11.60 -10.52
CA SER A 16 -20.41 10.68 -11.33
C SER A 16 -21.02 11.34 -12.57
N SER A 17 -21.34 10.49 -13.58
CA SER A 17 -22.40 10.69 -14.58
C SER A 17 -22.10 11.64 -15.74
N GLN A 18 -21.78 11.10 -16.92
CA GLN A 18 -22.77 10.90 -18.00
C GLN A 18 -22.12 10.29 -19.25
N ALA A 19 -22.86 9.39 -19.88
CA ALA A 19 -22.53 8.73 -21.14
C ALA A 19 -22.47 9.71 -22.31
N MET A 20 -21.55 9.52 -23.25
CA MET A 20 -21.76 9.61 -24.71
C MET A 20 -20.54 9.02 -25.44
N ARG A 21 -20.79 8.02 -26.28
CA ARG A 21 -19.82 7.46 -27.24
C ARG A 21 -19.81 8.34 -28.51
N PRO A 22 -18.65 8.63 -29.11
CA PRO A 22 -18.58 8.94 -30.53
C PRO A 22 -17.96 7.78 -31.33
N THR A 23 -18.58 7.58 -32.48
CA THR A 23 -18.30 6.68 -33.61
C THR A 23 -16.91 6.89 -34.25
N ALA A 24 -16.27 5.79 -34.66
CA ALA A 24 -15.05 5.78 -35.46
C ALA A 24 -15.33 5.99 -36.97
N PRO A 25 -14.43 6.64 -37.73
CA PRO A 25 -14.33 6.46 -39.17
C PRO A 25 -13.09 5.64 -39.55
N ALA A 26 -13.31 4.68 -40.46
CA ALA A 26 -12.27 3.89 -41.12
C ALA A 26 -11.49 4.75 -42.12
N PHE A 27 -10.17 4.53 -42.23
CA PHE A 27 -9.37 5.01 -43.36
C PHE A 27 -8.52 3.89 -43.96
N THR A 28 -8.52 3.90 -45.29
CA THR A 28 -8.14 2.83 -46.21
C THR A 28 -6.71 3.05 -46.74
N ILE A 29 -5.90 1.99 -46.66
CA ILE A 29 -4.88 1.47 -47.59
C ILE A 29 -4.08 2.46 -48.46
N ALA A 30 -2.74 2.42 -48.36
CA ALA A 30 -1.83 2.48 -49.51
C ALA A 30 -0.48 1.81 -49.17
N SER A 31 -0.11 0.80 -49.96
CA SER A 31 1.15 0.06 -49.90
C SER A 31 2.27 0.78 -50.66
N THR A 32 3.52 0.67 -50.22
CA THR A 32 4.69 0.65 -51.12
C THR A 32 5.79 -0.26 -50.57
N SER A 33 6.52 -0.83 -51.53
CA SER A 33 7.35 -2.03 -51.48
C SER A 33 8.83 -1.68 -51.65
N SER A 34 9.74 -2.40 -51.00
CA SER A 34 11.18 -2.53 -51.33
C SER A 34 11.83 -3.56 -50.39
N ARG A 35 11.98 -4.83 -50.79
CA ARG A 35 13.15 -5.49 -51.44
C ARG A 35 14.41 -5.63 -50.55
N ASN A 36 14.79 -6.89 -50.29
CA ASN A 36 16.14 -7.51 -50.30
C ASN A 36 16.01 -8.98 -49.82
N LEU A 37 15.89 -10.01 -50.69
CA LEU A 37 16.93 -10.80 -51.40
C LEU A 37 17.95 -11.46 -50.44
N THR A 38 17.74 -12.73 -50.03
CA THR A 38 18.19 -14.03 -50.62
C THR A 38 19.58 -14.51 -50.17
N ALA A 39 19.64 -15.65 -49.46
CA ALA A 39 20.57 -16.76 -49.74
C ALA A 39 20.17 -18.03 -48.94
N ARG A 40 19.97 -19.13 -49.66
CA ARG A 40 19.73 -20.51 -49.20
C ARG A 40 21.06 -21.26 -49.05
N PHE A 41 21.14 -22.24 -48.15
CA PHE A 41 21.98 -23.44 -48.35
C PHE A 41 21.32 -24.72 -47.80
N LEU A 42 21.49 -25.80 -48.57
CA LEU A 42 20.92 -27.16 -48.52
C LEU A 42 21.63 -28.02 -47.46
N SER A 43 20.98 -28.87 -46.65
CA SER A 43 20.42 -30.22 -46.93
C SER A 43 21.43 -31.30 -47.33
N THR A 44 21.64 -32.30 -46.45
CA THR A 44 21.84 -33.78 -46.65
C THR A 44 22.66 -34.34 -45.48
N ALA A 45 22.67 -35.61 -45.08
CA ALA A 45 21.75 -36.75 -45.01
C ALA A 45 22.54 -37.89 -44.30
N ALA A 46 21.83 -38.86 -43.70
CA ALA A 46 22.30 -40.21 -43.32
C ALA A 46 23.22 -40.28 -42.06
N VAL A 47 23.25 -41.32 -41.22
CA VAL A 47 23.03 -42.77 -41.41
C VAL A 47 22.45 -43.44 -40.14
N GLN A 48 21.68 -44.49 -40.43
CA GLN A 48 21.09 -45.58 -39.64
C GLN A 48 21.96 -46.21 -38.53
N ALA A 49 21.32 -46.69 -37.45
CA ALA A 49 21.54 -48.05 -36.94
C ALA A 49 20.39 -48.54 -36.04
N THR A 50 19.83 -49.67 -36.48
CA THR A 50 18.69 -50.46 -35.99
C THR A 50 18.94 -51.26 -34.72
N ARG A 51 17.95 -51.38 -33.83
CA ARG A 51 17.69 -52.63 -33.05
C ARG A 51 16.21 -52.77 -32.69
N LEU A 52 15.79 -54.04 -32.71
CA LEU A 52 14.48 -54.63 -33.00
C LEU A 52 13.32 -54.36 -32.01
N PRO A 53 12.07 -54.49 -32.47
CA PRO A 53 10.86 -54.20 -31.69
C PRO A 53 10.36 -55.43 -30.90
N LYS A 54 9.72 -55.19 -29.74
CA LYS A 54 8.89 -56.19 -29.02
C LYS A 54 7.40 -55.94 -29.30
N PRO A 55 6.57 -56.98 -29.51
CA PRO A 55 5.16 -56.83 -29.80
C PRO A 55 4.40 -56.36 -28.55
N LYS A 56 3.72 -55.22 -28.62
CA LYS A 56 2.76 -54.78 -27.59
C LYS A 56 1.33 -55.08 -28.04
N LYS A 57 0.60 -55.71 -27.13
CA LYS A 57 -0.82 -56.10 -27.22
C LYS A 57 -1.72 -54.95 -27.72
N PRO A 58 -2.84 -55.26 -28.39
CA PRO A 58 -3.85 -54.26 -28.75
C PRO A 58 -4.48 -53.72 -27.46
N THR A 59 -4.05 -52.52 -27.06
CA THR A 59 -4.70 -51.77 -25.98
C THR A 59 -5.77 -50.90 -26.62
N THR A 60 -7.03 -51.22 -26.31
CA THR A 60 -8.22 -50.39 -26.50
C THR A 60 -7.89 -48.93 -26.22
N GLN A 61 -7.88 -48.10 -27.27
CA GLN A 61 -7.75 -46.67 -27.14
C GLN A 61 -9.11 -46.13 -26.68
N THR A 62 -9.32 -46.11 -25.38
CA THR A 62 -10.33 -45.21 -24.79
C THR A 62 -9.84 -43.78 -25.00
N PRO A 63 -10.66 -42.88 -25.58
CA PRO A 63 -10.30 -41.49 -25.70
C PRO A 63 -10.04 -40.93 -24.30
N LYS A 64 -8.81 -40.52 -24.01
CA LYS A 64 -8.51 -39.76 -22.81
C LYS A 64 -9.35 -38.48 -22.86
N PRO A 65 -10.17 -38.19 -21.85
CA PRO A 65 -10.88 -36.92 -21.81
C PRO A 65 -9.84 -35.80 -21.80
N THR A 66 -9.87 -34.98 -22.84
CA THR A 66 -9.05 -33.78 -23.06
C THR A 66 -9.51 -32.63 -22.16
N THR A 67 -9.84 -32.93 -20.91
CA THR A 67 -10.22 -31.93 -19.91
C THR A 67 -9.02 -31.71 -19.01
N PRO A 68 -8.40 -30.51 -19.00
CA PRO A 68 -7.38 -30.21 -18.01
C PRO A 68 -7.98 -30.47 -16.63
N PRO A 69 -7.22 -31.01 -15.67
CA PRO A 69 -7.72 -31.18 -14.31
C PRO A 69 -8.19 -29.81 -13.85
N VAL A 70 -9.46 -29.72 -13.43
CA VAL A 70 -10.02 -28.54 -12.76
C VAL A 70 -9.17 -28.36 -11.51
N VAL A 71 -8.11 -27.57 -11.62
CA VAL A 71 -7.36 -27.09 -10.46
C VAL A 71 -8.40 -26.40 -9.61
N PRO A 72 -8.71 -26.90 -8.39
CA PRO A 72 -9.61 -26.19 -7.51
C PRO A 72 -8.98 -24.82 -7.32
N TYR A 73 -9.63 -23.79 -7.85
CA TYR A 73 -9.27 -22.41 -7.59
C TYR A 73 -9.00 -22.33 -6.09
N LYS A 74 -7.79 -21.88 -5.72
CA LYS A 74 -7.40 -21.81 -4.31
C LYS A 74 -8.52 -21.05 -3.60
N ARG A 75 -9.35 -21.74 -2.80
CA ARG A 75 -10.34 -21.08 -1.97
C ARG A 75 -9.57 -20.05 -1.17
N TYR A 76 -9.84 -18.77 -1.42
CA TYR A 76 -9.23 -17.69 -0.67
C TYR A 76 -9.53 -17.99 0.80
N ARG A 77 -8.51 -18.43 1.53
CA ARG A 77 -8.65 -18.73 2.96
C ARG A 77 -9.00 -17.39 3.59
N GLN A 78 -10.17 -17.34 4.23
CA GLN A 78 -10.54 -16.15 4.98
C GLN A 78 -9.44 -15.85 5.98
N PRO A 79 -9.02 -14.58 6.10
CA PRO A 79 -8.00 -14.20 7.06
C PRO A 79 -8.56 -14.52 8.46
N LYS A 80 -7.92 -15.45 9.16
CA LYS A 80 -8.26 -15.81 10.53
C LYS A 80 -7.35 -14.99 11.47
N PRO A 81 -7.81 -13.84 11.99
CA PRO A 81 -6.97 -12.98 12.83
C PRO A 81 -6.49 -13.71 14.09
N GLU A 82 -7.30 -14.62 14.64
CA GLU A 82 -6.99 -15.43 15.83
C GLU A 82 -5.70 -16.26 15.68
N LEU A 83 -5.35 -16.68 14.47
CA LEU A 83 -4.16 -17.51 14.22
C LEU A 83 -2.84 -16.71 14.17
N THR A 84 -2.90 -15.39 14.23
CA THR A 84 -1.72 -14.54 14.04
C THR A 84 -0.79 -14.44 15.26
N LYS A 85 -1.21 -14.96 16.42
CA LYS A 85 -0.44 -14.95 17.68
C LYS A 85 0.13 -13.56 18.04
N PHE A 86 -0.59 -12.49 17.71
CA PHE A 86 -0.24 -11.17 18.19
C PHE A 86 -0.66 -11.02 19.66
N PRO A 87 0.06 -10.21 20.46
CA PRO A 87 -0.39 -9.91 21.82
C PRO A 87 -1.75 -9.22 21.77
N GLU A 88 -2.54 -9.42 22.82
CA GLU A 88 -3.81 -8.72 23.01
C GLU A 88 -3.56 -7.19 22.95
N GLY A 89 -4.47 -6.45 22.32
CA GLY A 89 -4.30 -5.03 22.05
C GLY A 89 -3.39 -4.66 20.86
N HIS A 90 -2.78 -5.63 20.17
CA HIS A 90 -1.90 -5.31 19.03
C HIS A 90 -2.65 -4.73 17.83
N GLY A 91 -2.36 -3.46 17.53
CA GLY A 91 -2.92 -2.75 16.39
C GLY A 91 -3.98 -1.72 16.78
N GLU A 92 -4.47 -1.75 18.01
CA GLU A 92 -5.44 -0.75 18.51
C GLU A 92 -4.85 0.66 18.52
N GLN A 93 -3.52 0.75 18.70
CA GLN A 93 -2.78 2.00 18.67
C GLN A 93 -1.79 2.02 17.49
N ILE A 94 -1.80 3.12 16.74
CA ILE A 94 -0.83 3.40 15.68
C ILE A 94 -0.20 4.77 15.96
N TRP A 95 1.09 4.73 16.25
CA TRP A 95 1.92 5.91 16.45
C TRP A 95 2.51 6.38 15.12
N VAL A 96 2.40 7.68 14.86
CA VAL A 96 2.97 8.35 13.70
C VAL A 96 4.07 9.29 14.17
N TYR A 97 5.30 9.04 13.75
CA TYR A 97 6.45 9.88 14.07
C TYR A 97 6.86 10.67 12.85
N ASN A 98 7.25 11.93 13.05
CA ASN A 98 7.87 12.74 12.02
C ASN A 98 9.30 13.11 12.41
N ASN A 99 10.14 13.31 11.40
CA ASN A 99 11.43 13.95 11.55
C ASN A 99 11.26 15.47 11.47
N ILE A 100 11.72 16.21 12.48
CA ILE A 100 11.50 17.67 12.56
C ILE A 100 12.20 18.43 11.42
N VAL A 101 13.34 17.91 10.93
CA VAL A 101 14.18 18.60 9.94
C VAL A 101 13.81 18.20 8.51
N THR A 102 13.63 16.91 8.28
CA THR A 102 13.42 16.34 6.93
C THR A 102 11.96 16.04 6.61
N ASN A 103 11.05 16.22 7.57
CA ASN A 103 9.63 15.89 7.45
C ASN A 103 9.33 14.44 7.01
N GLN A 104 10.31 13.54 7.15
CA GLN A 104 10.11 12.11 6.94
C GLN A 104 9.15 11.55 7.98
N VAL A 105 8.24 10.65 7.58
CA VAL A 105 7.25 10.06 8.47
C VAL A 105 7.45 8.55 8.61
N VAL A 106 7.31 8.05 9.84
CA VAL A 106 7.42 6.62 10.18
C VAL A 106 6.22 6.19 11.02
N TYR A 107 5.64 5.06 10.67
CA TYR A 107 4.52 4.46 11.41
C TYR A 107 5.03 3.37 12.36
N SER A 108 4.43 3.24 13.54
CA SER A 108 4.76 2.22 14.53
C SER A 108 3.51 1.77 15.30
N HIS A 109 3.42 0.50 15.66
CA HIS A 109 2.44 0.04 16.66
C HIS A 109 2.89 0.29 18.09
N THR A 110 4.19 0.48 18.33
CA THR A 110 4.73 0.69 19.67
C THR A 110 4.97 2.16 19.96
N PRO A 111 4.70 2.62 21.20
CA PRO A 111 4.95 4.01 21.67
C PRO A 111 6.43 4.40 21.71
N VAL A 112 7.32 3.40 21.65
CA VAL A 112 8.77 3.61 21.51
C VAL A 112 9.18 3.26 20.09
N LEU A 113 9.79 4.20 19.39
CA LEU A 113 10.26 4.02 18.02
C LEU A 113 11.44 3.04 17.96
N ARG A 114 11.23 1.85 17.40
CA ARG A 114 12.29 0.83 17.22
C ARG A 114 13.14 1.14 15.97
N SER A 115 14.42 1.45 16.15
CA SER A 115 15.35 1.85 15.08
C SER A 115 15.34 0.90 13.87
N ASN A 116 15.45 -0.41 14.10
CA ASN A 116 15.52 -1.41 13.01
C ASN A 116 14.25 -1.46 12.17
N ARG A 117 13.06 -1.24 12.77
CA ARG A 117 11.79 -1.25 12.05
C ARG A 117 11.57 0.06 11.30
N ALA A 118 11.92 1.17 11.93
CA ALA A 118 11.76 2.51 11.36
C ALA A 118 12.70 2.74 10.15
N LEU A 119 13.97 2.35 10.23
CA LEU A 119 14.92 2.47 9.10
C LEU A 119 14.53 1.66 7.86
N LYS A 120 13.76 0.57 8.02
CA LYS A 120 13.23 -0.23 6.90
C LYS A 120 12.10 0.47 6.14
N GLN A 121 11.44 1.46 6.76
CA GLN A 121 10.39 2.23 6.10
C GLN A 121 10.97 3.36 5.26
N LEU A 122 12.18 3.84 5.57
CA LEU A 122 12.80 4.97 4.85
C LEU A 122 13.45 4.51 3.53
N PRO A 123 12.99 5.02 2.36
CA PRO A 123 13.60 4.71 1.07
C PRO A 123 14.97 5.38 0.92
N PHE A 124 15.70 5.02 -0.13
CA PHE A 124 16.92 5.72 -0.54
C PHE A 124 16.58 6.71 -1.66
N ASN A 125 16.49 8.00 -1.31
CA ASN A 125 16.15 9.08 -2.25
C ASN A 125 17.40 9.85 -2.74
N GLY A 126 18.60 9.36 -2.44
CA GLY A 126 19.87 10.01 -2.80
C GLY A 126 20.91 9.97 -1.68
N LYS A 127 22.12 10.47 -1.97
CA LYS A 127 23.23 10.49 -0.99
C LYS A 127 22.85 11.34 0.23
N LYS A 128 23.08 10.81 1.44
CA LYS A 128 22.77 11.45 2.75
C LYS A 128 21.27 11.69 3.04
N THR A 129 20.35 11.15 2.23
CA THR A 129 18.90 11.26 2.50
C THR A 129 18.42 10.29 3.58
N LYS A 130 19.00 9.07 3.61
CA LYS A 130 18.71 8.05 4.61
C LYS A 130 19.72 8.11 5.76
N PRO A 131 19.28 8.32 7.02
CA PRO A 131 20.18 8.35 8.16
C PRO A 131 20.72 6.94 8.46
N ALA A 132 22.00 6.86 8.88
CA ALA A 132 22.62 5.59 9.28
C ALA A 132 21.99 5.03 10.58
N LYS A 133 21.62 5.91 11.52
CA LYS A 133 20.95 5.59 12.78
C LYS A 133 19.91 6.66 13.07
N LEU A 134 18.81 6.27 13.73
CA LEU A 134 17.80 7.24 14.18
C LEU A 134 18.29 7.91 15.47
N ARG A 135 18.52 9.22 15.40
CA ARG A 135 18.81 10.07 16.55
C ARG A 135 17.49 10.48 17.23
N LYS A 136 17.35 10.23 18.53
CA LYS A 136 16.10 10.44 19.27
C LYS A 136 15.60 11.90 19.19
N ASP A 137 16.51 12.86 19.15
CA ASP A 137 16.21 14.30 19.17
C ASP A 137 15.40 14.79 17.97
N TYR A 138 15.62 14.19 16.79
CA TYR A 138 14.97 14.61 15.55
C TYR A 138 13.60 13.96 15.34
N TRP A 139 13.28 12.89 16.04
CA TRP A 139 12.04 12.13 15.83
C TRP A 139 11.06 12.45 16.95
N ARG A 140 9.94 13.06 16.58
CA ARG A 140 8.86 13.38 17.51
C ARG A 140 7.59 12.63 17.11
N PRO A 141 6.77 12.20 18.08
CA PRO A 141 5.43 11.72 17.77
C PRO A 141 4.59 12.91 17.28
N MET A 142 3.97 12.75 16.12
CA MET A 142 3.12 13.74 15.46
C MET A 142 1.65 13.45 15.75
N ALA A 143 1.26 12.19 15.65
CA ALA A 143 -0.12 11.75 15.89
C ALA A 143 -0.16 10.33 16.47
N LEU A 144 -1.25 10.03 17.17
CA LEU A 144 -1.62 8.69 17.61
C LEU A 144 -3.03 8.41 17.12
N ILE A 145 -3.21 7.31 16.40
CA ILE A 145 -4.52 6.80 16.00
C ILE A 145 -4.88 5.68 16.99
N GLN A 146 -6.02 5.83 17.65
CA GLN A 146 -6.56 4.85 18.59
C GLN A 146 -7.90 4.32 18.06
N PHE A 147 -8.04 3.00 18.04
CA PHE A 147 -9.28 2.26 17.76
C PHE A 147 -9.90 1.76 19.07
N GLY A 148 -11.15 1.27 18.99
CA GLY A 148 -11.80 0.65 20.14
C GLY A 148 -11.10 -0.63 20.60
N GLU A 149 -11.37 -1.03 21.84
CA GLU A 149 -10.89 -2.29 22.40
C GLU A 149 -11.38 -3.47 21.54
N GLY A 150 -10.46 -4.37 21.15
CA GLY A 150 -10.77 -5.51 20.28
C GLY A 150 -10.72 -5.21 18.77
N GLU A 151 -10.56 -3.96 18.35
CA GLU A 151 -10.46 -3.57 16.94
C GLU A 151 -9.03 -3.65 16.38
N GLY A 152 -8.12 -4.37 17.04
CA GLY A 152 -6.72 -4.51 16.62
C GLY A 152 -6.55 -5.00 15.17
N VAL A 153 -7.48 -5.80 14.68
CA VAL A 153 -7.52 -6.28 13.28
C VAL A 153 -7.75 -5.14 12.28
N VAL A 154 -8.62 -4.18 12.64
CA VAL A 154 -8.88 -2.97 11.84
C VAL A 154 -7.63 -2.13 11.81
N GLY A 155 -7.01 -1.89 12.97
CA GLY A 155 -5.79 -1.10 13.06
C GLY A 155 -4.59 -1.72 12.34
N GLN A 156 -4.45 -3.05 12.32
CA GLN A 156 -3.44 -3.71 11.48
C GLN A 156 -3.68 -3.48 9.98
N SER A 157 -4.93 -3.53 9.54
CA SER A 157 -5.30 -3.19 8.16
C SER A 157 -4.98 -1.74 7.83
N VAL A 158 -5.37 -0.80 8.70
CA VAL A 158 -5.08 0.64 8.54
C VAL A 158 -3.57 0.88 8.48
N PHE A 159 -2.79 0.26 9.36
CA PHE A 159 -1.34 0.35 9.37
C PHE A 159 -0.71 -0.17 8.07
N GLN A 160 -1.22 -1.28 7.55
CA GLN A 160 -0.81 -1.80 6.25
C GLN A 160 -1.10 -0.77 5.14
N LYS A 161 -2.32 -0.20 5.11
CA LYS A 161 -2.70 0.77 4.09
C LYS A 161 -1.86 2.04 4.14
N LEU A 162 -1.60 2.60 5.32
CA LEU A 162 -0.73 3.76 5.48
C LEU A 162 0.68 3.50 4.91
N ARG A 163 1.22 2.29 5.12
CA ARG A 163 2.53 1.91 4.55
C ARG A 163 2.48 1.72 3.04
N GLU A 164 1.38 1.20 2.50
CA GLU A 164 1.16 1.09 1.06
C GLU A 164 1.07 2.47 0.40
N PHE A 165 0.25 3.38 0.95
CA PHE A 165 0.11 4.76 0.46
C PHE A 165 1.43 5.53 0.52
N ARG A 166 2.17 5.44 1.63
CA ARG A 166 3.49 6.06 1.73
C ARG A 166 4.44 5.57 0.64
N ARG A 167 4.47 4.25 0.38
CA ARG A 167 5.29 3.69 -0.70
C ARG A 167 4.84 4.18 -2.08
N LEU A 168 3.54 4.39 -2.29
CA LEU A 168 3.00 4.95 -3.52
C LEU A 168 3.40 6.42 -3.70
N HIS A 169 3.39 7.25 -2.66
CA HIS A 169 3.86 8.64 -2.75
C HIS A 169 5.33 8.76 -3.13
N GLU A 170 6.15 7.78 -2.71
CA GLU A 170 7.56 7.73 -3.04
C GLU A 170 7.82 7.23 -4.48
N LEU A 171 7.04 6.26 -4.97
CA LEU A 171 7.29 5.60 -6.27
C LEU A 171 6.44 6.12 -7.44
N SER A 172 5.25 6.66 -7.18
CA SER A 172 4.26 7.04 -8.19
C SER A 172 3.70 8.43 -7.94
N TRP A 173 4.18 9.42 -8.70
CA TRP A 173 3.81 10.82 -8.49
C TRP A 173 2.59 11.28 -9.31
N GLY A 174 2.16 10.49 -10.30
CA GLY A 174 1.00 10.78 -11.16
C GLY A 174 1.01 12.22 -11.67
N HIS A 175 0.10 13.04 -11.13
CA HIS A 175 -0.03 14.48 -11.35
C HIS A 175 1.15 15.38 -10.94
N GLN A 176 2.02 14.97 -10.00
CA GLN A 176 3.20 15.73 -9.54
C GLN A 176 4.45 15.46 -10.39
N LYS A 177 4.36 14.54 -11.36
CA LYS A 177 5.49 14.04 -12.13
C LYS A 177 6.28 15.15 -12.84
N ASN A 178 5.57 16.10 -13.45
CA ASN A 178 6.21 17.19 -14.21
C ASN A 178 7.00 18.13 -13.30
N ASP A 179 6.41 18.53 -12.17
CA ASP A 179 7.04 19.41 -11.18
C ASP A 179 8.28 18.74 -10.57
N MET A 180 8.18 17.44 -10.27
CA MET A 180 9.28 16.66 -9.69
C MET A 180 10.45 16.50 -10.66
N TYR A 181 10.20 16.34 -11.97
CA TYR A 181 11.28 16.25 -12.96
C TYR A 181 11.96 17.59 -13.27
N ALA A 182 11.29 18.71 -12.99
CA ALA A 182 11.90 20.02 -13.14
C ALA A 182 12.94 20.33 -12.04
N LEU A 183 12.92 19.59 -10.93
CA LEU A 183 13.84 19.78 -9.81
C LEU A 183 15.21 19.14 -10.08
N ASP A 184 16.27 19.77 -9.58
CA ASP A 184 17.58 19.12 -9.48
C ASP A 184 17.50 17.87 -8.58
N ARG A 185 18.36 16.88 -8.82
CA ARG A 185 18.36 15.59 -8.09
C ARG A 185 18.42 15.76 -6.59
N LYS A 186 19.14 16.76 -6.09
CA LYS A 186 19.24 17.04 -4.65
C LYS A 186 17.90 17.57 -4.11
N ALA A 187 17.33 18.56 -4.78
CA ALA A 187 16.05 19.15 -4.42
C ALA A 187 14.90 18.13 -4.52
N LEU A 188 14.94 17.26 -5.54
CA LEU A 188 14.02 16.14 -5.68
C LEU A 188 14.12 15.17 -4.50
N GLY A 189 15.34 14.81 -4.09
CA GLY A 189 15.54 13.93 -2.93
C GLY A 189 15.02 14.54 -1.62
N GLU A 190 15.14 15.86 -1.45
CA GLU A 190 14.58 16.60 -0.31
C GLU A 190 13.05 16.65 -0.37
N ALA A 191 12.47 16.95 -1.53
CA ALA A 191 11.02 16.97 -1.74
C ALA A 191 10.38 15.59 -1.52
N LEU A 192 11.04 14.50 -1.96
CA LEU A 192 10.56 13.13 -1.74
C LEU A 192 10.66 12.69 -0.27
N ASN A 193 11.54 13.31 0.53
CA ASN A 193 11.62 13.04 1.96
C ASN A 193 10.52 13.74 2.75
N ASP A 194 10.04 14.90 2.27
CA ASP A 194 8.94 15.63 2.89
C ASP A 194 7.61 14.93 2.65
N GLN A 195 7.32 13.97 3.53
CA GLN A 195 6.10 13.15 3.47
C GLN A 195 5.09 13.54 4.55
N ARG A 196 5.31 14.62 5.29
CA ARG A 196 4.44 15.01 6.42
C ARG A 196 3.02 15.30 5.96
N ALA A 197 2.86 16.17 4.96
CA ALA A 197 1.55 16.55 4.46
C ALA A 197 0.83 15.37 3.78
N ASN A 198 1.55 14.60 2.96
CA ASN A 198 1.02 13.40 2.31
C ASN A 198 0.54 12.37 3.34
N SER A 199 1.32 12.14 4.41
CA SER A 199 0.94 11.20 5.47
C SER A 199 -0.34 11.61 6.19
N ILE A 200 -0.62 12.90 6.34
CA ILE A 200 -1.85 13.41 6.95
C ILE A 200 -3.04 13.23 6.03
N ALA A 201 -2.87 13.52 4.74
CA ALA A 201 -3.87 13.23 3.73
C ALA A 201 -4.18 11.71 3.64
N ASP A 202 -3.15 10.86 3.74
CA ASP A 202 -3.31 9.41 3.76
C ASP A 202 -4.06 8.93 4.99
N MET A 203 -3.81 9.50 6.18
CA MET A 203 -4.57 9.20 7.37
C MET A 203 -6.06 9.50 7.16
N ALA A 204 -6.39 10.68 6.63
CA ALA A 204 -7.78 11.04 6.34
C ALA A 204 -8.41 10.09 5.31
N ALA A 205 -7.70 9.76 4.22
CA ALA A 205 -8.20 8.87 3.18
C ALA A 205 -8.39 7.43 3.69
N VAL A 206 -7.41 6.86 4.39
CA VAL A 206 -7.49 5.50 4.93
C VAL A 206 -8.58 5.38 5.99
N LEU A 207 -8.74 6.38 6.86
CA LEU A 207 -9.81 6.39 7.87
C LEU A 207 -11.21 6.63 7.26
N ALA A 208 -11.28 7.19 6.05
CA ALA A 208 -12.50 7.26 5.25
C ALA A 208 -12.80 5.96 4.46
N GLY A 209 -11.96 4.93 4.58
CA GLY A 209 -12.14 3.65 3.89
C GLY A 209 -11.39 3.52 2.56
N ALA A 210 -10.45 4.41 2.25
CA ALA A 210 -9.62 4.26 1.05
C ALA A 210 -8.69 3.03 1.15
N GLY A 211 -8.41 2.43 0.00
CA GLY A 211 -7.53 1.27 -0.15
C GLY A 211 -8.30 -0.05 -0.24
N GLN A 212 -8.03 -0.83 -1.29
CA GLN A 212 -8.72 -2.09 -1.54
C GLN A 212 -8.48 -3.08 -0.39
N GLY A 213 -9.56 -3.62 0.18
CA GLY A 213 -9.50 -4.54 1.31
C GLY A 213 -9.27 -3.90 2.68
N ASN A 214 -9.46 -2.58 2.80
CA ASN A 214 -9.43 -1.89 4.08
C ASN A 214 -10.58 -2.37 5.00
N ARG A 215 -10.22 -2.88 6.19
CA ARG A 215 -11.17 -3.45 7.17
C ARG A 215 -11.86 -2.42 8.06
N ILE A 216 -11.61 -1.12 7.86
CA ILE A 216 -12.32 -0.07 8.60
C ILE A 216 -13.81 0.01 8.23
N GLN A 217 -14.15 -0.43 7.02
CA GLN A 217 -15.53 -0.64 6.63
C GLN A 217 -16.02 -1.92 7.30
N VAL A 218 -16.85 -1.77 8.33
CA VAL A 218 -17.58 -2.90 8.89
C VAL A 218 -18.56 -3.32 7.81
N ARG A 219 -18.20 -4.35 7.04
CA ARG A 219 -19.15 -5.02 6.16
C ARG A 219 -20.21 -5.62 7.06
N GLY A 220 -21.33 -4.92 7.23
CA GLY A 220 -22.55 -5.53 7.70
C GLY A 220 -22.76 -6.79 6.88
N ALA A 221 -22.97 -7.93 7.54
CA ALA A 221 -23.00 -9.26 6.94
C ALA A 221 -24.22 -9.50 6.02
N GLU A 222 -24.74 -8.47 5.35
CA GLU A 222 -25.78 -8.59 4.34
C GLU A 222 -25.10 -8.85 2.98
N VAL A 223 -24.99 -10.12 2.65
CA VAL A 223 -24.47 -10.63 1.38
C VAL A 223 -25.46 -10.28 0.26
N SER A 224 -25.37 -9.08 -0.31
CA SER A 224 -25.97 -8.77 -1.61
C SER A 224 -24.96 -9.10 -2.72
N ALA A 225 -25.05 -10.32 -3.22
CA ALA A 225 -24.11 -10.98 -4.12
C ALA A 225 -24.13 -10.48 -5.60
N SER A 226 -24.44 -9.21 -5.87
CA SER A 226 -24.53 -8.74 -7.26
C SER A 226 -23.96 -7.34 -7.46
N THR A 227 -23.10 -7.22 -8.48
CA THR A 227 -22.51 -6.00 -9.04
C THR A 227 -21.12 -5.63 -8.51
N SER A 228 -20.10 -5.96 -9.31
CA SER A 228 -18.67 -5.65 -9.13
C SER A 228 -18.31 -4.17 -9.35
N ALA A 229 -19.14 -3.22 -8.92
CA ALA A 229 -18.83 -1.80 -8.94
C ALA A 229 -18.50 -1.35 -7.51
N VAL A 230 -17.23 -1.01 -7.26
CA VAL A 230 -16.75 -0.48 -5.97
C VAL A 230 -17.24 0.97 -5.84
N VAL A 231 -18.51 1.14 -5.52
CA VAL A 231 -19.01 2.34 -4.85
C VAL A 231 -18.87 2.06 -3.36
N PRO A 232 -18.26 2.95 -2.55
CA PRO A 232 -18.25 2.75 -1.11
C PRO A 232 -19.70 2.82 -0.63
N ALA A 233 -20.32 1.65 -0.50
CA ALA A 233 -21.61 1.51 0.16
C ALA A 233 -21.48 2.14 1.55
N ASP A 234 -22.56 2.74 2.05
CA ASP A 234 -22.71 3.37 3.36
C ASP A 234 -22.56 2.34 4.52
N GLY A 235 -21.50 1.55 4.48
CA GLY A 235 -21.09 0.65 5.53
C GLY A 235 -20.62 1.48 6.70
N LYS A 236 -21.08 1.10 7.89
CA LYS A 236 -20.64 1.69 9.15
C LYS A 236 -19.11 1.62 9.20
N LEU A 237 -18.46 2.77 9.29
CA LEU A 237 -17.02 2.87 9.49
C LEU A 237 -16.73 2.70 10.98
N ALA A 238 -15.68 1.97 11.32
CA ALA A 238 -15.21 1.88 12.71
C ALA A 238 -14.82 3.28 13.23
N GLU A 239 -15.15 3.57 14.49
CA GLU A 239 -14.80 4.83 15.13
C GLU A 239 -13.29 4.88 15.41
N ALA A 240 -12.65 6.02 15.12
CA ALA A 240 -11.24 6.20 15.37
C ALA A 240 -10.99 7.55 16.06
N ILE A 241 -10.10 7.56 17.05
CA ILE A 241 -9.67 8.79 17.73
C ILE A 241 -8.25 9.11 17.27
N VAL A 242 -8.05 10.30 16.72
CA VAL A 242 -6.73 10.80 16.33
C VAL A 242 -6.29 11.87 17.32
N PHE A 243 -5.27 11.55 18.11
CA PHE A 243 -4.59 12.46 19.00
C PHE A 243 -3.47 13.18 18.24
N TRP A 244 -3.44 14.50 18.31
CA TRP A 244 -2.46 15.32 17.62
C TRP A 244 -1.47 15.96 18.59
N ALA A 245 -0.18 15.92 18.26
CA ALA A 245 0.84 16.69 18.99
C ALA A 245 0.67 18.20 18.76
N ASN A 246 0.37 18.59 17.51
CA ASN A 246 0.03 19.95 17.13
C ASN A 246 -1.35 19.97 16.49
N ASP A 247 -2.28 20.74 17.05
CA ASP A 247 -3.67 20.81 16.58
C ASP A 247 -3.79 21.35 15.15
N GLN A 248 -2.81 22.16 14.70
CA GLN A 248 -2.81 22.70 13.34
C GLN A 248 -2.63 21.63 12.24
N ASP A 249 -2.04 20.49 12.58
CA ASP A 249 -1.72 19.44 11.60
C ASP A 249 -2.98 18.80 11.02
N ARG A 250 -4.09 18.79 11.77
CA ARG A 250 -5.37 18.25 11.28
C ARG A 250 -5.92 19.01 10.07
N ASN A 251 -5.55 20.29 9.91
CA ASN A 251 -6.04 21.16 8.85
C ASN A 251 -5.32 20.94 7.51
N ILE A 252 -4.26 20.11 7.49
CA ILE A 252 -3.53 19.79 6.26
C ILE A 252 -4.36 18.86 5.35
N ALA A 253 -5.21 18.01 5.93
CA ALA A 253 -6.16 17.22 5.16
C ALA A 253 -7.36 18.10 4.77
N GLY A 254 -7.78 18.02 3.49
CA GLY A 254 -8.88 18.84 2.98
C GLY A 254 -10.24 18.53 3.64
N SER A 255 -10.46 17.28 4.06
CA SER A 255 -11.68 16.84 4.73
C SER A 255 -11.44 15.56 5.53
N TRP A 256 -12.13 15.42 6.66
CA TRP A 256 -12.11 14.22 7.49
C TRP A 256 -13.46 13.50 7.43
N SER A 257 -13.43 12.18 7.56
CA SER A 257 -14.65 11.38 7.64
C SER A 257 -15.31 11.50 9.01
N LYS A 258 -16.64 11.34 9.07
CA LYS A 258 -17.47 11.57 10.28
C LYS A 258 -17.18 10.60 11.42
N ASN A 259 -16.57 9.44 11.13
CA ASN A 259 -16.18 8.44 12.13
C ASN A 259 -14.90 8.80 12.91
N VAL A 260 -14.20 9.86 12.50
CA VAL A 260 -12.93 10.26 13.11
C VAL A 260 -13.17 11.37 14.13
N ARG A 261 -12.78 11.13 15.38
CA ARG A 261 -12.75 12.15 16.44
C ARG A 261 -11.33 12.67 16.60
N HIS A 262 -11.17 13.97 16.81
CA HIS A 262 -9.87 14.60 17.02
C HIS A 262 -9.70 15.03 18.47
N ALA A 263 -8.52 14.77 19.03
CA ALA A 263 -8.13 15.23 20.36
C ALA A 263 -6.77 15.93 20.28
N ALA A 264 -6.64 17.06 20.98
CA ALA A 264 -5.38 17.76 21.10
C ALA A 264 -4.55 17.19 22.26
N GLY A 265 -3.25 17.01 22.04
CA GLY A 265 -2.33 16.42 23.01
C GLY A 265 -2.17 14.92 22.82
N LEU A 266 -0.94 14.43 22.91
CA LEU A 266 -0.65 13.00 22.93
C LEU A 266 -0.76 12.48 24.36
N PRO A 267 -1.29 11.26 24.58
CA PRO A 267 -1.24 10.64 25.88
C PRO A 267 0.22 10.51 26.33
N PRO A 268 0.52 10.70 27.63
CA PRO A 268 1.88 10.58 28.13
C PRO A 268 2.41 9.19 27.79
N LEU A 269 3.65 9.14 27.32
CA LEU A 269 4.37 7.88 27.11
C LEU A 269 4.69 7.31 28.49
N THR A 270 3.75 6.64 29.13
CA THR A 270 4.03 5.87 30.35
C THR A 270 5.14 4.89 29.98
N ARG A 271 6.24 4.86 30.74
CA ARG A 271 7.32 3.90 30.50
C ARG A 271 6.83 2.52 30.95
N VAL A 272 5.98 1.87 30.15
CA VAL A 272 5.39 0.53 30.43
C VAL A 272 6.44 -0.60 30.29
N ARG A 273 7.74 -0.33 30.52
CA ARG A 273 8.79 -1.36 30.36
C ARG A 273 9.72 -1.54 31.55
N GLN A 274 9.60 -0.73 32.60
CA GLN A 274 10.31 -1.07 33.84
C GLN A 274 9.54 -2.14 34.61
N SER A 275 8.21 -2.14 34.56
CA SER A 275 7.40 -3.13 35.29
C SER A 275 7.56 -4.57 34.79
N GLU A 276 7.55 -4.84 33.48
CA GLU A 276 7.70 -6.23 32.98
C GLU A 276 9.11 -6.80 33.22
N GLU A 277 10.16 -5.96 33.23
CA GLU A 277 11.52 -6.39 33.55
C GLU A 277 11.74 -6.50 35.07
N GLU A 278 11.10 -5.66 35.88
CA GLU A 278 11.12 -5.74 37.35
C GLU A 278 10.30 -6.93 37.87
N GLU A 279 9.16 -7.25 37.27
CA GLU A 279 8.31 -8.40 37.65
C GLU A 279 8.96 -9.74 37.28
N LEU A 280 9.74 -9.80 36.19
CA LEU A 280 10.54 -10.97 35.80
C LEU A 280 11.86 -11.10 36.58
N LEU A 281 12.33 -10.03 37.23
CA LEU A 281 13.49 -10.06 38.15
C LEU A 281 13.09 -10.28 39.61
N ALA A 282 11.81 -10.07 39.95
CA ALA A 282 11.25 -10.28 41.28
C ALA A 282 10.55 -11.64 41.45
N ALA A 283 10.40 -12.42 40.39
CA ALA A 283 9.91 -13.81 40.39
C ALA A 283 11.06 -14.81 40.21
#